data_AF-A0A364LG48-F1
#
_entry.id   AF-A0A364LG48-F1
#
_cell.length_a   1.000
_cell.length_b   1.000
_cell.length_c   1.000
_cell.angle_alpha   90.00
_cell.angle_beta   90.00
_cell.angle_gamma   90.00
#
_symmetry.space_group_name_H-M   'P 1'
#
loop_
_entity.id
_entity.type
_entity.pdbx_description
1 polymer ?
#
loop_
_entity_poly.entity_id
_entity_poly.type
_entity_poly.pdbx_seq_one_letter_code
_entity_poly.pdbx_strand_id
1 'polypeptide(L)'
;MIEQIESFLLFLQEKKSRKLSPQDWNEACRLHQTADTKDSAKRLTEGLAAQLSLPEDCIGQYISKTDCSSDTRWYHFNYLQENYNQENLTSFAIQASSLLPAENGLNLTPYVWFELYKRFDTQERERLSRPFLQLHLARLQNLNHDNLIAALAEKKPRRNCTPFFHSQPPSKRKRQSQEEIDYSTNRLILAKNASNTFCQSPLKDKGVRIAEIQPTSPGENCRTYLKVGRTPGGREARLAYRTETSELWTHTTPDNNPRFNGALRVPGQSVATLKTRFKHIWERAGKVTFTATLHQIEENQNKKRPCNQFTIFRAACKDVFKAHGVEIDAESTGHMFHWTHLIALFLGGEHDQQSITAATRAANLNILEAIENDTAEKLKQQWPNVPSVRIEVTPHYQQDNLIPQTLHFMLSWTETNSHGVTVARQKEHFINACSHQRYNRAMLDTFKTLDQLETERISSLVTA
;
A
#
# COMPACT_ATOMS: atom_id res chain seq x y z
N MET A 1 -1.77 -1.80 -40.24
CA MET A 1 -0.97 -1.06 -39.23
C MET A 1 0.53 -1.25 -39.39
N ILE A 2 0.99 -2.37 -39.97
CA ILE A 2 2.42 -2.68 -40.05
C ILE A 2 3.27 -1.61 -40.78
N GLU A 3 2.76 -1.00 -41.86
CA GLU A 3 3.45 0.09 -42.58
C GLU A 3 3.70 1.33 -41.70
N GLN A 4 2.77 1.64 -40.78
CA GLN A 4 2.94 2.75 -39.83
C GLN A 4 4.02 2.43 -38.79
N ILE A 5 4.08 1.17 -38.33
CA ILE A 5 5.13 0.68 -37.43
C ILE A 5 6.49 0.76 -38.12
N GLU A 6 6.59 0.30 -39.37
CA GLU A 6 7.84 0.35 -40.13
C GLU A 6 8.29 1.79 -40.40
N SER A 7 7.36 2.67 -40.76
CA SER A 7 7.64 4.10 -40.95
C SER A 7 8.16 4.75 -39.67
N PHE A 8 7.57 4.42 -38.52
CA PHE A 8 8.01 4.93 -37.22
C PHE A 8 9.40 4.39 -36.82
N LEU A 9 9.66 3.10 -37.03
CA LEU A 9 10.97 2.50 -36.75
C LEU A 9 12.07 3.09 -37.64
N LEU A 10 11.79 3.33 -38.93
CA LEU A 10 12.70 4.01 -39.85
C LEU A 10 13.00 5.44 -39.38
N PHE A 11 11.96 6.18 -38.98
CA PHE A 11 12.12 7.52 -38.40
C PHE A 11 13.05 7.52 -37.18
N LEU A 12 12.88 6.55 -36.25
CA LEU A 12 13.77 6.43 -35.09
C LEU A 12 15.20 6.07 -35.50
N GLN A 13 15.37 5.23 -36.50
CA GLN A 13 16.67 4.84 -37.04
C GLN A 13 17.41 6.04 -37.64
N GLU A 14 16.73 6.86 -38.43
CA GLU A 14 17.27 8.09 -39.04
C GLU A 14 17.71 9.12 -38.00
N LYS A 15 16.98 9.23 -36.88
CA LYS A 15 17.31 10.12 -35.76
C LYS A 15 18.64 9.76 -35.08
N LYS A 16 19.14 8.51 -35.26
CA LYS A 16 20.36 7.95 -34.64
C LYS A 16 20.42 8.08 -33.11
N SER A 17 19.31 8.43 -32.47
CA SER A 17 19.19 8.51 -31.02
C SER A 17 18.90 7.11 -30.47
N ARG A 18 19.65 6.73 -29.43
CA ARG A 18 19.38 5.54 -28.61
C ARG A 18 18.42 5.82 -27.45
N LYS A 19 17.88 7.04 -27.38
CA LYS A 19 16.84 7.45 -26.43
C LYS A 19 15.58 7.85 -27.18
N LEU A 20 14.43 7.44 -26.64
CA LEU A 20 13.15 7.94 -27.12
C LEU A 20 12.88 9.31 -26.46
N SER A 21 12.18 10.20 -27.15
CA SER A 21 11.56 11.34 -26.49
C SER A 21 10.19 10.93 -25.90
N PRO A 22 9.59 11.73 -25.01
CA PRO A 22 8.23 11.45 -24.52
C PRO A 22 7.19 11.35 -25.66
N GLN A 23 7.39 12.11 -26.74
CA GLN A 23 6.53 12.05 -27.93
C GLN A 23 6.71 10.73 -28.68
N ASP A 24 7.97 10.30 -28.89
CA ASP A 24 8.28 9.02 -29.54
C ASP A 24 7.74 7.84 -28.72
N TRP A 25 7.82 7.93 -27.39
CA TRP A 25 7.24 6.93 -26.48
C TRP A 25 5.73 6.83 -26.64
N ASN A 26 5.03 7.97 -26.61
CA ASN A 26 3.57 7.99 -26.76
C ASN A 26 3.13 7.43 -28.11
N GLU A 27 3.90 7.70 -29.18
CA GLU A 27 3.61 7.14 -30.50
C GLU A 27 3.86 5.63 -30.56
N ALA A 28 4.99 5.14 -30.02
CA ALA A 28 5.25 3.71 -29.88
C ALA A 28 4.12 3.01 -29.10
N CYS A 29 3.67 3.64 -28.03
CA CYS A 29 2.53 3.22 -27.23
C CYS A 29 1.25 3.08 -28.04
N ARG A 30 0.88 4.15 -28.75
CA ARG A 30 -0.31 4.20 -29.59
C ARG A 30 -0.26 3.11 -30.66
N LEU A 31 0.87 2.96 -31.35
CA LEU A 31 1.08 1.93 -32.38
C LEU A 31 0.96 0.51 -31.81
N HIS A 32 1.49 0.26 -30.61
CA HIS A 32 1.38 -1.05 -29.97
C HIS A 32 -0.07 -1.37 -29.53
N GLN A 33 -0.78 -0.39 -28.99
CA GLN A 33 -2.19 -0.53 -28.59
C GLN A 33 -3.10 -0.76 -29.79
N THR A 34 -2.86 -0.04 -30.88
CA THR A 34 -3.66 -0.10 -32.11
C THR A 34 -3.20 -1.19 -33.09
N ALA A 35 -2.18 -1.97 -32.74
CA ALA A 35 -1.68 -3.06 -33.56
C ALA A 35 -2.79 -4.08 -33.87
N ASP A 36 -3.01 -4.28 -35.17
CA ASP A 36 -4.01 -5.17 -35.78
C ASP A 36 -3.79 -6.64 -35.39
N THR A 37 -2.53 -7.06 -35.25
CA THR A 37 -2.15 -8.43 -34.87
C THR A 37 -1.13 -8.46 -33.73
N LYS A 38 -0.96 -9.64 -33.12
CA LYS A 38 0.14 -9.87 -32.16
C LYS A 38 1.51 -9.75 -32.85
N ASP A 39 1.61 -10.15 -34.11
CA ASP A 39 2.87 -10.11 -34.87
C ASP A 39 3.27 -8.66 -35.20
N SER A 40 2.31 -7.80 -35.53
CA SER A 40 2.56 -6.36 -35.69
C SER A 40 3.07 -5.72 -34.40
N ALA A 41 2.47 -6.06 -33.25
CA ALA A 41 2.92 -5.58 -31.94
C ALA A 41 4.34 -6.10 -31.60
N LYS A 42 4.61 -7.38 -31.90
CA LYS A 42 5.93 -7.99 -31.73
C LYS A 42 6.98 -7.31 -32.61
N ARG A 43 6.65 -7.01 -33.86
CA ARG A 43 7.54 -6.33 -34.81
C ARG A 43 7.97 -4.95 -34.30
N LEU A 44 7.05 -4.19 -33.71
CA LEU A 44 7.37 -2.91 -33.07
C LEU A 44 8.33 -3.11 -31.89
N THR A 45 8.06 -4.08 -31.02
CA THR A 45 8.93 -4.41 -29.86
C THR A 45 10.34 -4.82 -30.29
N GLU A 46 10.46 -5.69 -31.30
CA GLU A 46 11.74 -6.12 -31.87
C GLU A 46 12.52 -4.95 -32.49
N GLY A 47 11.82 -4.10 -33.26
CA GLY A 47 12.41 -2.92 -33.88
C GLY A 47 12.93 -1.92 -32.85
N LEU A 48 12.16 -1.67 -31.79
CA LEU A 48 12.59 -0.81 -30.68
C LEU A 48 13.76 -1.42 -29.90
N ALA A 49 13.73 -2.73 -29.63
CA ALA A 49 14.83 -3.45 -28.98
C ALA A 49 16.14 -3.28 -29.76
N ALA A 50 16.11 -3.49 -31.08
CA ALA A 50 17.26 -3.30 -31.95
C ALA A 50 17.75 -1.84 -31.95
N GLN A 51 16.85 -0.88 -32.14
CA GLN A 51 17.20 0.54 -32.24
C GLN A 51 17.79 1.10 -30.94
N LEU A 52 17.27 0.65 -29.80
CA LEU A 52 17.67 1.13 -28.48
C LEU A 52 18.81 0.29 -27.88
N SER A 53 19.21 -0.79 -28.54
CA SER A 53 20.19 -1.76 -28.01
C SER A 53 19.77 -2.34 -26.66
N LEU A 54 18.48 -2.66 -26.53
CA LEU A 54 17.88 -3.26 -25.32
C LEU A 54 17.30 -4.64 -25.67
N PRO A 55 17.25 -5.59 -24.72
CA PRO A 55 16.59 -6.87 -24.94
C PRO A 55 15.09 -6.71 -25.22
N GLU A 56 14.56 -7.56 -26.10
CA GLU A 56 13.13 -7.55 -26.47
C GLU A 56 12.20 -7.73 -25.27
N ASP A 57 12.55 -8.62 -24.34
CA ASP A 57 11.78 -8.87 -23.13
C ASP A 57 11.76 -7.65 -22.21
N CYS A 58 12.80 -6.81 -22.21
CA CYS A 58 12.81 -5.55 -21.46
C CYS A 58 11.85 -4.54 -22.08
N ILE A 59 11.85 -4.37 -23.41
CA ILE A 59 10.91 -3.46 -24.10
C ILE A 59 9.46 -3.92 -23.90
N GLY A 60 9.20 -5.22 -24.06
CA GLY A 60 7.86 -5.80 -23.99
C GLY A 60 7.19 -5.73 -22.62
N GLN A 61 7.94 -5.50 -21.53
CA GLN A 61 7.37 -5.28 -20.19
C GLN A 61 6.80 -3.86 -20.02
N TYR A 62 7.38 -2.89 -20.70
CA TYR A 62 7.00 -1.48 -20.58
C TYR A 62 5.96 -1.05 -21.61
N ILE A 63 6.00 -1.59 -22.82
CA ILE A 63 5.01 -1.35 -23.87
C ILE A 63 3.92 -2.43 -23.79
N SER A 64 2.66 -2.03 -23.57
CA SER A 64 1.53 -2.95 -23.43
C SER A 64 0.27 -2.46 -24.14
N LYS A 65 -0.69 -3.36 -24.38
CA LYS A 65 -1.98 -3.01 -25.01
C LYS A 65 -2.95 -2.27 -24.09
N THR A 66 -2.80 -2.37 -22.77
CA THR A 66 -3.84 -1.94 -21.81
C THR A 66 -3.44 -0.74 -20.96
N ASP A 67 -2.14 -0.50 -20.79
CA ASP A 67 -1.62 0.62 -19.99
C ASP A 67 -0.17 0.88 -20.40
N CYS A 68 0.12 1.95 -21.13
CA CYS A 68 1.48 2.22 -21.59
C CYS A 68 1.86 3.71 -21.57
N SER A 69 0.87 4.62 -21.59
CA SER A 69 1.08 6.07 -21.62
C SER A 69 1.13 6.74 -20.23
N SER A 70 1.28 5.99 -19.14
CA SER A 70 1.45 6.60 -17.82
C SER A 70 2.84 7.22 -17.66
N ASP A 71 2.90 8.41 -17.05
CA ASP A 71 4.16 9.11 -16.76
C ASP A 71 5.14 8.21 -15.98
N THR A 72 4.62 7.35 -15.11
CA THR A 72 5.40 6.36 -14.35
C THR A 72 6.07 5.33 -15.25
N ARG A 73 5.37 4.79 -16.25
CA ARG A 73 5.95 3.82 -17.20
C ARG A 73 7.01 4.47 -18.07
N TRP A 74 6.75 5.68 -18.55
CA TRP A 74 7.74 6.45 -19.29
C TRP A 74 9.00 6.69 -18.45
N TYR A 75 8.85 7.12 -17.19
CA TYR A 75 9.97 7.31 -16.28
C TYR A 75 10.78 6.03 -16.06
N HIS A 76 10.12 4.89 -15.84
CA HIS A 76 10.80 3.60 -15.68
C HIS A 76 11.51 3.14 -16.95
N PHE A 77 10.91 3.37 -18.12
CA PHE A 77 11.51 3.05 -19.40
C PHE A 77 12.74 3.93 -19.68
N ASN A 78 12.65 5.24 -19.44
CA ASN A 78 13.81 6.13 -19.60
C ASN A 78 14.94 5.74 -18.63
N TYR A 79 14.59 5.33 -17.40
CA TYR A 79 15.59 4.77 -16.46
C TYR A 79 16.28 3.53 -17.04
N LEU A 80 15.53 2.61 -17.66
CA LEU A 80 16.09 1.46 -18.37
C LEU A 80 17.07 1.92 -19.47
N GLN A 81 16.67 2.86 -20.33
CA GLN A 81 17.54 3.37 -21.40
C GLN A 81 18.83 4.02 -20.87
N GLU A 82 18.77 4.64 -19.70
CA GLU A 82 19.90 5.35 -19.09
C GLU A 82 20.87 4.43 -18.35
N ASN A 83 20.34 3.36 -17.74
CA ASN A 83 21.08 2.55 -16.77
C ASN A 83 21.28 1.10 -17.22
N TYR A 84 20.79 0.71 -18.40
CA TYR A 84 21.06 -0.61 -18.96
C TYR A 84 22.52 -0.69 -19.43
N ASN A 85 23.38 -1.22 -18.57
CA ASN A 85 24.76 -1.57 -18.88
C ASN A 85 24.93 -3.09 -18.85
N GLN A 86 25.11 -3.69 -20.02
CA GLN A 86 25.15 -5.14 -20.19
C GLN A 86 26.34 -5.79 -19.47
N GLU A 87 27.47 -5.10 -19.31
CA GLU A 87 28.63 -5.62 -18.60
C GLU A 87 28.39 -5.65 -17.08
N ASN A 88 27.80 -4.58 -16.54
CA ASN A 88 27.42 -4.50 -15.12
C ASN A 88 26.35 -5.55 -14.79
N LEU A 89 25.35 -5.69 -15.66
CA LEU A 89 24.29 -6.69 -15.51
C LEU A 89 24.83 -8.11 -15.55
N THR A 90 25.75 -8.39 -16.46
CA THR A 90 26.40 -9.70 -16.56
C THR A 90 27.20 -10.01 -15.30
N SER A 91 27.99 -9.05 -14.84
CA SER A 91 28.77 -9.17 -13.59
C SER A 91 27.88 -9.39 -12.38
N PHE A 92 26.77 -8.64 -12.29
CA PHE A 92 25.75 -8.82 -11.26
C PHE A 92 25.10 -10.20 -11.32
N ALA A 93 24.71 -10.68 -12.51
CA ALA A 93 24.08 -11.98 -12.69
C ALA A 93 25.01 -13.13 -12.30
N ILE A 94 26.31 -13.03 -12.60
CA ILE A 94 27.32 -14.02 -12.16
C ILE A 94 27.40 -14.06 -10.63
N GLN A 95 27.51 -12.90 -9.98
CA GLN A 95 27.53 -12.81 -8.52
C GLN A 95 26.23 -13.35 -7.91
N ALA A 96 25.07 -12.98 -8.47
CA ALA A 96 23.78 -13.43 -8.00
C ALA A 96 23.60 -14.95 -8.13
N SER A 97 24.05 -15.51 -9.26
CA SER A 97 23.98 -16.95 -9.52
C SER A 97 24.82 -17.75 -8.54
N SER A 98 25.94 -17.19 -8.05
CA SER A 98 26.75 -17.84 -6.99
C SER A 98 26.04 -17.92 -5.63
N LEU A 99 25.00 -17.10 -5.41
CA LEU A 99 24.21 -17.05 -4.18
C LEU A 99 22.91 -17.87 -4.25
N LEU A 100 22.57 -18.35 -5.44
CA LEU A 100 21.42 -19.20 -5.72
C LEU A 100 21.90 -20.64 -6.00
N PRO A 101 21.08 -21.67 -5.77
CA PRO A 101 21.41 -23.03 -6.20
C PRO A 101 21.60 -23.09 -7.72
N ALA A 102 22.55 -23.91 -8.18
CA ALA A 102 22.81 -24.11 -9.61
C ALA A 102 21.58 -24.65 -10.35
N GLU A 103 20.79 -25.50 -9.70
CA GLU A 103 19.48 -25.97 -10.17
C GLU A 103 18.37 -25.25 -9.41
N ASN A 104 18.13 -23.99 -9.75
CA ASN A 104 17.06 -23.21 -9.10
C ASN A 104 15.69 -23.36 -9.79
N GLY A 105 15.64 -23.93 -11.01
CA GLY A 105 14.41 -24.09 -11.79
C GLY A 105 13.74 -22.76 -12.16
N LEU A 106 14.41 -21.62 -11.94
CA LEU A 106 13.87 -20.29 -12.20
C LEU A 106 14.26 -19.85 -13.62
N ASN A 107 13.25 -19.49 -14.42
CA ASN A 107 13.50 -18.87 -15.71
C ASN A 107 13.79 -17.37 -15.52
N LEU A 108 15.07 -17.01 -15.43
CA LEU A 108 15.53 -15.64 -15.18
C LEU A 108 15.90 -14.95 -16.51
N THR A 109 14.96 -14.18 -17.05
CA THR A 109 15.14 -13.44 -18.31
C THR A 109 16.04 -12.20 -18.11
N PRO A 110 16.57 -11.59 -19.19
CA PRO A 110 17.34 -10.34 -19.11
C PRO A 110 16.61 -9.22 -18.34
N TYR A 111 15.29 -9.08 -18.52
CA TYR A 111 14.48 -8.13 -17.76
C TYR A 111 14.50 -8.41 -16.25
N VAL A 112 14.38 -9.67 -15.84
CA VAL A 112 14.44 -10.05 -14.41
C VAL A 112 15.78 -9.66 -13.81
N TRP A 113 16.87 -9.91 -14.53
CA TRP A 113 18.21 -9.50 -14.09
C TRP A 113 18.38 -7.99 -14.02
N PHE A 114 17.87 -7.27 -15.02
CA PHE A 114 17.87 -5.82 -15.02
C PHE A 114 17.10 -5.25 -13.83
N GLU A 115 15.89 -5.73 -13.55
CA GLU A 115 15.10 -5.23 -12.42
C GLU A 115 15.74 -5.57 -11.07
N LEU A 116 16.39 -6.74 -10.93
CA LEU A 116 17.16 -7.06 -9.73
C LEU A 116 18.37 -6.14 -9.56
N TYR A 117 19.13 -5.91 -10.62
CA TYR A 117 20.28 -5.01 -10.60
C TYR A 117 19.85 -3.57 -10.31
N LYS A 118 18.83 -3.07 -11.01
CA LYS A 118 18.21 -1.76 -10.75
C LYS A 118 17.85 -1.61 -9.29
N ARG A 119 17.17 -2.58 -8.68
CA ARG A 119 16.82 -2.54 -7.23
C ARG A 119 18.04 -2.62 -6.31
N PHE A 120 19.10 -3.30 -6.74
CA PHE A 120 20.33 -3.41 -5.97
C PHE A 120 21.11 -2.10 -5.98
N ASP A 121 21.25 -1.52 -7.16
CA ASP A 121 21.95 -0.27 -7.46
C ASP A 121 21.22 0.93 -6.85
N THR A 122 19.90 1.04 -7.02
CA THR A 122 19.09 2.13 -6.43
C THR A 122 19.05 2.09 -4.91
N GLN A 123 19.26 0.93 -4.28
CA GLN A 123 19.37 0.81 -2.82
C GLN A 123 20.80 1.07 -2.31
N GLU A 124 21.75 1.41 -3.20
CA GLU A 124 23.17 1.65 -2.91
C GLU A 124 23.76 0.53 -2.03
N ARG A 125 23.44 -0.72 -2.36
CA ARG A 125 23.92 -1.86 -1.58
C ARG A 125 25.37 -2.15 -1.90
N GLU A 126 26.20 -2.17 -0.87
CA GLU A 126 27.60 -2.59 -1.01
C GLU A 126 27.75 -4.09 -1.30
N ARG A 127 26.79 -4.91 -0.84
CA ARG A 127 26.89 -6.39 -0.92
C ARG A 127 25.57 -7.02 -1.32
N LEU A 128 25.65 -7.86 -2.34
CA LEU A 128 24.54 -8.72 -2.75
C LEU A 128 24.35 -9.84 -1.74
N SER A 129 23.10 -10.16 -1.39
CA SER A 129 22.79 -11.19 -0.42
C SER A 129 21.64 -12.08 -0.86
N ARG A 130 21.66 -13.34 -0.44
CA ARG A 130 20.60 -14.31 -0.75
C ARG A 130 19.21 -13.84 -0.28
N PRO A 131 19.02 -13.21 0.89
CA PRO A 131 17.71 -12.66 1.28
C PRO A 131 17.21 -11.55 0.35
N PHE A 132 18.10 -10.70 -0.18
CA PHE A 132 17.72 -9.70 -1.18
C PHE A 132 17.20 -10.37 -2.45
N LEU A 133 17.95 -11.34 -2.97
CA LEU A 133 17.56 -12.09 -4.17
C LEU A 133 16.23 -12.81 -3.96
N GLN A 134 16.07 -13.56 -2.86
CA GLN A 134 14.84 -14.30 -2.54
C GLN A 134 13.62 -13.38 -2.44
N LEU A 135 13.75 -12.22 -1.79
CA LEU A 135 12.65 -11.26 -1.67
C LEU A 135 12.24 -10.70 -3.04
N HIS A 136 13.22 -10.24 -3.83
CA HIS A 136 12.93 -9.56 -5.07
C HIS A 136 12.58 -10.50 -6.23
N LEU A 137 13.12 -11.73 -6.24
CA LEU A 137 12.76 -12.79 -7.19
C LEU A 137 11.34 -13.29 -6.96
N ALA A 138 10.95 -13.54 -5.70
CA ALA A 138 9.58 -13.94 -5.36
C ALA A 138 8.57 -12.97 -5.96
N ARG A 139 8.87 -11.66 -5.86
CA ARG A 139 8.03 -10.62 -6.46
C ARG A 139 8.07 -10.61 -7.98
N LEU A 140 9.26 -10.57 -8.59
CA LEU A 140 9.39 -10.45 -10.05
C LEU A 140 8.76 -11.62 -10.80
N GLN A 141 8.73 -12.80 -10.18
CA GLN A 141 8.16 -14.01 -10.76
C GLN A 141 6.78 -14.38 -10.17
N ASN A 142 6.23 -13.53 -9.30
CA ASN A 142 4.94 -13.72 -8.64
C ASN A 142 4.82 -15.08 -7.92
N LEU A 143 5.91 -15.50 -7.27
CA LEU A 143 6.03 -16.75 -6.54
C LEU A 143 5.78 -16.51 -5.04
N ASN A 144 5.12 -17.47 -4.39
CA ASN A 144 5.04 -17.48 -2.94
C ASN A 144 6.46 -17.56 -2.35
N HIS A 145 6.79 -16.63 -1.44
CA HIS A 145 8.14 -16.50 -0.89
C HIS A 145 8.61 -17.76 -0.15
N ASP A 146 7.74 -18.43 0.59
CA ASP A 146 8.08 -19.66 1.32
C ASP A 146 8.33 -20.81 0.34
N ASN A 147 7.53 -20.89 -0.73
CA ASN A 147 7.72 -21.87 -1.81
C ASN A 147 9.04 -21.61 -2.54
N LEU A 148 9.38 -20.34 -2.80
CA LEU A 148 10.65 -19.97 -3.41
C LEU A 148 11.82 -20.31 -2.49
N ILE A 149 11.74 -20.01 -1.18
CA ILE A 149 12.78 -20.42 -0.23
C ILE A 149 12.93 -21.93 -0.23
N ALA A 150 11.84 -22.69 -0.25
CA ALA A 150 11.86 -24.14 -0.27
C ALA A 150 12.47 -24.68 -1.58
N ALA A 151 12.12 -24.12 -2.72
CA ALA A 151 12.68 -24.47 -4.03
C ALA A 151 14.17 -24.11 -4.13
N LEU A 152 14.56 -22.97 -3.54
CA LEU A 152 15.94 -22.52 -3.47
C LEU A 152 16.70 -23.15 -2.30
N ALA A 153 16.10 -23.99 -1.47
CA ALA A 153 16.81 -24.63 -0.38
C ALA A 153 17.70 -25.73 -0.96
N GLU A 154 19.01 -25.61 -0.78
CA GLU A 154 19.92 -26.73 -1.05
C GLU A 154 19.47 -27.93 -0.22
N LYS A 155 19.53 -29.14 -0.80
CA LYS A 155 19.43 -30.39 -0.04
C LYS A 155 20.55 -30.38 1.00
N LYS A 156 20.26 -29.88 2.20
CA LYS A 156 21.22 -29.93 3.30
C LYS A 156 21.61 -31.39 3.50
N PRO A 157 22.90 -31.73 3.56
CA PRO A 157 23.29 -33.05 4.05
C PRO A 157 22.64 -33.24 5.42
N ARG A 158 22.03 -34.42 5.64
CA ARG A 158 21.43 -34.75 6.94
C ARG A 158 22.49 -34.53 8.01
N ARG A 159 22.35 -33.46 8.79
CA ARG A 159 23.15 -33.28 10.01
C ARG A 159 22.64 -34.33 11.00
N ASN A 160 23.36 -35.44 11.10
CA ASN A 160 23.18 -36.47 12.14
C ASN A 160 23.74 -35.99 13.49
N CYS A 161 23.40 -34.77 13.89
CA CYS A 161 23.67 -34.31 15.24
C CYS A 161 22.33 -34.20 15.97
N THR A 162 21.99 -35.26 16.68
CA THR A 162 20.94 -35.26 17.69
C THR A 162 21.25 -34.12 18.68
N PRO A 163 20.31 -33.20 18.96
CA PRO A 163 20.52 -32.21 19.99
C PRO A 163 20.66 -32.95 21.33
N PHE A 164 21.85 -32.90 21.92
CA PHE A 164 22.17 -33.57 23.20
C PHE A 164 21.39 -32.98 24.38
N PHE A 165 20.81 -31.80 24.19
CA PHE A 165 19.98 -31.15 25.19
C PHE A 165 18.55 -31.06 24.68
N HIS A 166 17.61 -31.61 25.45
CA HIS A 166 16.20 -31.27 25.35
C HIS A 166 16.06 -29.77 25.63
N SER A 167 16.19 -28.95 24.59
CA SER A 167 15.89 -27.53 24.69
C SER A 167 14.43 -27.42 25.08
N GLN A 168 14.17 -27.06 26.34
CA GLN A 168 12.82 -26.69 26.74
C GLN A 168 12.29 -25.67 25.72
N PRO A 169 11.02 -25.81 25.28
CA PRO A 169 10.45 -24.87 24.34
C PRO A 169 10.68 -23.46 24.89
N PRO A 170 11.20 -22.51 24.08
CA PRO A 170 11.45 -21.16 24.55
C PRO A 170 10.17 -20.64 25.19
N SER A 171 10.23 -20.24 26.45
CA SER A 171 9.07 -19.68 27.14
C SER A 171 8.50 -18.59 26.24
N LYS A 172 7.23 -18.73 25.85
CA LYS A 172 6.56 -17.72 25.05
C LYS A 172 6.65 -16.43 25.86
N ARG A 173 7.50 -15.49 25.42
CA ARG A 173 7.54 -14.14 26.00
C ARG A 173 6.10 -13.66 26.06
N LYS A 174 5.57 -13.42 27.27
CA LYS A 174 4.27 -12.79 27.45
C LYS A 174 4.31 -11.53 26.58
N ARG A 175 3.47 -11.48 25.53
CA ARG A 175 3.23 -10.25 24.79
C ARG A 175 2.92 -9.19 25.85
N GLN A 176 3.66 -8.08 25.86
CA GLN A 176 3.31 -6.91 26.65
C GLN A 176 1.82 -6.67 26.44
N SER A 177 1.11 -6.49 27.55
CA SER A 177 -0.31 -6.17 27.60
C SER A 177 -0.66 -5.21 26.46
N GLN A 178 -1.69 -5.55 25.68
CA GLN A 178 -2.32 -4.56 24.81
C GLN A 178 -2.52 -3.30 25.66
N GLU A 179 -1.93 -2.18 25.23
CA GLU A 179 -2.21 -0.88 25.85
C GLU A 179 -3.71 -0.77 26.01
N GLU A 180 -4.13 -0.53 27.26
CA GLU A 180 -5.52 -0.42 27.65
C GLU A 180 -6.20 0.59 26.72
N ILE A 181 -7.21 0.14 25.99
CA ILE A 181 -7.95 1.01 25.08
C ILE A 181 -8.64 2.04 25.97
N ASP A 182 -8.28 3.31 25.78
CA ASP A 182 -8.88 4.44 26.49
C ASP A 182 -10.41 4.41 26.36
N TYR A 183 -11.12 4.51 27.49
CA TYR A 183 -12.59 4.57 27.56
C TYR A 183 -13.13 6.01 27.45
N SER A 184 -12.28 6.95 27.01
CA SER A 184 -12.65 8.36 26.84
C SER A 184 -13.91 8.58 26.01
N THR A 185 -14.51 9.76 26.19
CA THR A 185 -15.75 10.21 25.55
C THR A 185 -15.75 9.95 24.04
N ASN A 186 -16.90 9.55 23.50
CA ASN A 186 -17.09 9.40 22.07
C ASN A 186 -16.95 10.77 21.37
N ARG A 187 -16.00 10.86 20.45
CA ARG A 187 -15.66 12.11 19.74
C ARG A 187 -16.32 12.22 18.36
N LEU A 188 -17.16 11.25 18.01
CA LEU A 188 -17.81 11.20 16.70
C LEU A 188 -19.03 12.12 16.66
N ILE A 189 -19.26 12.65 15.45
CA ILE A 189 -20.40 13.45 15.10
C ILE A 189 -21.09 12.77 13.91
N LEU A 190 -22.33 12.32 14.10
CA LEU A 190 -23.18 11.85 13.01
C LEU A 190 -23.72 13.06 12.25
N ALA A 191 -23.42 13.14 10.96
CA ALA A 191 -24.00 14.15 10.08
C ALA A 191 -25.49 13.88 9.93
N LYS A 192 -26.33 14.78 10.46
CA LYS A 192 -27.79 14.64 10.43
C LYS A 192 -28.29 14.69 8.99
N ASN A 193 -28.97 13.63 8.55
CA ASN A 193 -29.65 13.59 7.25
C ASN A 193 -30.97 12.80 7.36
N ALA A 194 -31.83 12.86 6.34
CA ALA A 194 -33.11 12.13 6.35
C ALA A 194 -32.92 10.61 6.21
N SER A 195 -31.85 10.17 5.55
CA SER A 195 -31.56 8.76 5.28
C SER A 195 -31.06 7.98 6.50
N ASN A 196 -30.61 8.66 7.56
CA ASN A 196 -30.00 8.05 8.75
C ASN A 196 -30.82 8.20 10.04
N THR A 197 -32.10 8.57 9.93
CA THR A 197 -33.01 8.68 11.09
C THR A 197 -33.07 7.39 11.92
N PHE A 198 -33.00 6.23 11.27
CA PHE A 198 -33.00 4.90 11.91
C PHE A 198 -31.86 4.68 12.90
N CYS A 199 -30.69 5.32 12.71
CA CYS A 199 -29.52 5.14 13.58
C CYS A 199 -29.26 6.32 14.52
N GLN A 200 -30.00 7.42 14.40
CA GLN A 200 -29.79 8.62 15.24
C GLN A 200 -29.93 8.34 16.74
N SER A 201 -31.07 7.77 17.19
CA SER A 201 -31.26 7.51 18.63
C SER A 201 -30.26 6.49 19.19
N PRO A 202 -30.07 5.31 18.57
CA PRO A 202 -29.10 4.32 19.07
C PRO A 202 -27.67 4.86 19.17
N LEU A 203 -27.24 5.68 18.20
CA LEU A 203 -25.90 6.26 18.22
C LEU A 203 -25.76 7.39 19.24
N LYS A 204 -26.83 8.17 19.48
CA LYS A 204 -26.86 9.19 20.55
C LYS A 204 -26.66 8.55 21.93
N ASP A 205 -27.25 7.38 22.17
CA ASP A 205 -27.09 6.64 23.43
C ASP A 205 -25.65 6.14 23.63
N LYS A 206 -24.90 5.93 22.54
CA LYS A 206 -23.46 5.65 22.55
C LYS A 206 -22.58 6.90 22.71
N GLY A 207 -23.19 8.06 22.97
CA GLY A 207 -22.52 9.34 23.14
C GLY A 207 -22.10 10.03 21.84
N VAL A 208 -22.58 9.58 20.67
CA VAL A 208 -22.33 10.25 19.39
C VAL A 208 -23.13 11.55 19.34
N ARG A 209 -22.48 12.64 18.93
CA ARG A 209 -23.17 13.92 18.72
C ARG A 209 -23.90 13.89 17.38
N ILE A 210 -25.15 14.35 17.33
CA ILE A 210 -25.88 14.50 16.07
C ILE A 210 -25.88 15.97 15.71
N ALA A 211 -25.37 16.31 14.53
CA ALA A 211 -25.31 17.69 14.07
C ALA A 211 -25.37 17.79 12.55
N GLU A 212 -25.86 18.92 12.05
CA GLU A 212 -25.73 19.26 10.63
C GLU A 212 -24.28 19.70 10.36
N ILE A 213 -23.68 19.13 9.31
CA ILE A 213 -22.32 19.48 8.90
C ILE A 213 -22.42 20.33 7.65
N GLN A 214 -21.96 21.57 7.73
CA GLN A 214 -21.86 22.43 6.56
C GLN A 214 -20.56 22.09 5.82
N PRO A 215 -20.61 21.58 4.58
CA PRO A 215 -19.41 21.32 3.80
C PRO A 215 -18.58 22.60 3.64
N THR A 216 -17.26 22.47 3.67
CA THR A 216 -16.36 23.61 3.45
C THR A 216 -15.22 23.14 2.53
N SER A 217 -14.71 24.04 1.69
CA SER A 217 -13.46 23.77 0.99
C SER A 217 -12.33 23.62 2.03
N PRO A 218 -11.38 22.68 1.84
CA PRO A 218 -10.19 22.63 2.68
C PRO A 218 -9.53 24.02 2.70
N GLY A 219 -9.43 24.63 3.88
CA GLY A 219 -8.74 25.91 4.02
C GLY A 219 -7.27 25.76 3.58
N GLU A 220 -6.60 26.87 3.28
CA GLU A 220 -5.19 26.85 2.83
C GLU A 220 -4.27 26.06 3.78
N ASN A 221 -4.61 26.05 5.07
CA ASN A 221 -3.88 25.35 6.13
C ASN A 221 -4.31 23.89 6.33
N CYS A 222 -5.46 23.45 5.80
CA CYS A 222 -6.06 22.14 6.08
C CYS A 222 -6.13 21.23 4.84
N ARG A 223 -5.08 21.25 4.01
CA ARG A 223 -4.94 20.37 2.82
C ARG A 223 -4.74 18.88 3.17
N THR A 224 -4.73 18.53 4.45
CA THR A 224 -4.49 17.18 4.96
C THR A 224 -5.68 16.23 4.75
N TYR A 225 -6.91 16.76 4.75
CA TYR A 225 -8.13 15.95 4.73
C TYR A 225 -8.90 16.08 3.40
N LEU A 226 -9.44 14.97 2.91
CA LEU A 226 -10.19 14.93 1.65
C LEU A 226 -11.55 15.63 1.73
N LYS A 227 -12.23 15.52 2.88
CA LYS A 227 -13.55 16.11 3.12
C LYS A 227 -13.55 16.79 4.49
N VAL A 228 -13.78 18.10 4.48
CA VAL A 228 -13.90 18.94 5.69
C VAL A 228 -15.25 19.65 5.72
N GLY A 229 -15.68 20.04 6.91
CA GLY A 229 -16.91 20.77 7.13
C GLY A 229 -16.92 21.43 8.50
N ARG A 230 -17.97 22.20 8.77
CA ARG A 230 -18.16 22.91 10.04
C ARG A 230 -19.40 22.41 10.77
N THR A 231 -19.26 22.27 12.08
CA THR A 231 -20.40 22.00 12.97
C THR A 231 -21.20 23.29 13.24
N PRO A 232 -22.42 23.21 13.81
CA PRO A 232 -23.27 24.38 14.13
C PRO A 232 -22.70 25.36 15.18
N GLY A 233 -21.43 25.23 15.58
CA GLY A 233 -20.68 26.19 16.39
C GLY A 233 -19.41 26.70 15.70
N GLY A 234 -19.30 26.52 14.38
CA GLY A 234 -18.17 26.98 13.57
C GLY A 234 -16.89 26.15 13.70
N ARG A 235 -16.89 25.07 14.50
CA ARG A 235 -15.72 24.20 14.66
C ARG A 235 -15.55 23.31 13.44
N GLU A 236 -14.31 23.22 12.97
CA GLU A 236 -13.96 22.35 11.85
C GLU A 236 -14.00 20.87 12.25
N ALA A 237 -14.45 20.06 11.31
CA ALA A 237 -14.52 18.62 11.40
C ALA A 237 -14.10 17.99 10.07
N ARG A 238 -13.57 16.77 10.14
CA ARG A 238 -13.20 15.94 9.01
C ARG A 238 -14.03 14.67 8.98
N LEU A 239 -14.25 14.15 7.78
CA LEU A 239 -14.85 12.83 7.62
C LEU A 239 -13.87 11.77 8.18
N ALA A 240 -14.40 10.84 8.97
CA ALA A 240 -13.62 9.72 9.52
C ALA A 240 -14.14 8.38 9.00
N TYR A 241 -15.45 8.28 8.84
CA TYR A 241 -16.13 7.06 8.41
C TYR A 241 -17.38 7.38 7.59
N ARG A 242 -17.65 6.58 6.56
CA ARG A 242 -18.83 6.71 5.70
C ARG A 242 -19.39 5.35 5.34
N THR A 243 -20.70 5.23 5.39
CA THR A 243 -21.48 4.15 4.77
C THR A 243 -22.37 4.74 3.67
N GLU A 244 -23.19 3.90 3.03
CA GLU A 244 -24.17 4.37 2.04
C GLU A 244 -25.19 5.36 2.61
N THR A 245 -25.53 5.24 3.91
CA THR A 245 -26.59 6.04 4.52
C THR A 245 -26.09 7.13 5.45
N SER A 246 -24.87 6.99 5.98
CA SER A 246 -24.40 7.73 7.15
C SER A 246 -22.96 8.20 6.99
N GLU A 247 -22.68 9.40 7.51
CA GLU A 247 -21.33 9.95 7.60
C GLU A 247 -21.01 10.28 9.06
N LEU A 248 -19.90 9.74 9.57
CA LEU A 248 -19.37 10.04 10.89
C LEU A 248 -18.12 10.90 10.76
N TRP A 249 -18.17 12.02 11.46
CA TRP A 249 -17.18 13.08 11.45
C TRP A 249 -16.46 13.13 12.79
N THR A 250 -15.24 13.63 12.79
CA THR A 250 -14.50 13.95 14.02
C THR A 250 -13.86 15.32 13.87
N HIS A 251 -13.61 16.00 14.99
CA HIS A 251 -12.92 17.29 14.94
C HIS A 251 -11.54 17.15 14.31
N THR A 252 -11.11 18.16 13.55
CA THR A 252 -9.75 18.19 13.04
C THR A 252 -8.78 18.27 14.24
N THR A 253 -7.74 17.46 14.20
CA THR A 253 -6.69 17.54 15.21
C THR A 253 -5.98 18.88 15.01
N PRO A 254 -5.84 19.74 16.02
CA PRO A 254 -5.14 21.01 15.86
C PRO A 254 -3.66 20.74 15.53
N ASP A 255 -3.13 21.42 14.52
CA ASP A 255 -1.72 21.31 14.12
C ASP A 255 -0.75 21.87 15.20
N ASN A 256 -1.24 22.73 16.10
CA ASN A 256 -0.43 23.53 17.03
C ASN A 256 -0.82 23.38 18.51
N ASN A 257 -1.25 22.20 18.97
CA ASN A 257 -1.41 22.02 20.42
C ASN A 257 -0.04 21.68 21.04
N PRO A 258 0.53 22.53 21.92
CA PRO A 258 1.82 22.25 22.57
C PRO A 258 1.82 21.00 23.46
N ARG A 259 0.65 20.44 23.77
CA ARG A 259 0.46 19.17 24.49
C ARG A 259 0.04 18.00 23.59
N PHE A 260 -0.22 18.25 22.30
CA PHE A 260 -0.72 17.25 21.36
C PHE A 260 -0.05 17.48 20.00
N ASN A 261 1.06 16.78 19.80
CA ASN A 261 1.85 16.82 18.57
C ASN A 261 1.11 16.12 17.43
N GLY A 262 0.05 16.72 16.91
CA GLY A 262 -0.56 16.32 15.64
C GLY A 262 0.26 16.93 14.51
N ALA A 263 1.42 16.36 14.20
CA ALA A 263 2.36 16.82 13.18
C ALA A 263 2.84 18.28 13.34
N LEU A 264 3.86 18.51 14.20
CA LEU A 264 4.60 19.77 14.23
C LEU A 264 5.31 19.97 12.88
N ARG A 265 4.91 20.96 12.09
CA ARG A 265 5.72 21.43 10.94
C ARG A 265 6.84 22.30 11.45
N VAL A 266 8.09 21.96 11.14
CA VAL A 266 9.25 22.82 11.41
C VAL A 266 9.18 24.05 10.50
N PRO A 267 9.02 25.28 11.03
CA PRO A 267 9.15 26.49 10.24
C PRO A 267 10.62 26.67 9.84
N GLY A 268 10.89 26.96 8.56
CA GLY A 268 12.19 27.52 8.13
C GLY A 268 13.24 26.56 7.56
N GLN A 269 12.98 25.24 7.47
CA GLN A 269 13.81 24.36 6.63
C GLN A 269 13.06 23.96 5.36
N SER A 270 13.68 24.20 4.20
CA SER A 270 13.08 23.76 2.94
C SER A 270 13.09 22.24 2.88
N VAL A 271 11.94 21.64 2.60
CA VAL A 271 11.78 20.19 2.34
C VAL A 271 12.82 19.69 1.33
N ALA A 272 13.29 20.56 0.42
CA ALA A 272 14.37 20.28 -0.52
C ALA A 272 15.71 19.93 0.17
N THR A 273 16.10 20.63 1.23
CA THR A 273 17.36 20.40 1.97
C THR A 273 17.33 19.07 2.74
N LEU A 274 16.17 18.72 3.28
CA LEU A 274 15.98 17.45 3.96
C LEU A 274 15.90 16.28 2.96
N LYS A 275 15.23 16.47 1.82
CA LYS A 275 15.20 15.49 0.71
C LYS A 275 16.59 15.17 0.14
N THR A 276 17.51 16.13 0.10
CA THR A 276 18.88 15.86 -0.37
C THR A 276 19.66 14.89 0.52
N ARG A 277 19.25 14.67 1.77
CA ARG A 277 19.82 13.63 2.65
C ARG A 277 19.25 12.24 2.41
N PHE A 278 18.09 12.15 1.76
CA PHE A 278 17.41 10.89 1.44
C PHE A 278 17.31 10.72 -0.08
N LYS A 279 18.42 11.03 -0.78
CA LYS A 279 18.52 10.86 -2.23
C LYS A 279 18.17 9.42 -2.59
N HIS A 280 17.06 9.27 -3.32
CA HIS A 280 16.76 8.19 -4.27
C HIS A 280 16.06 6.88 -3.87
N ILE A 281 15.66 6.62 -2.62
CA ILE A 281 15.25 5.23 -2.28
C ILE A 281 13.72 4.99 -2.20
N TRP A 282 12.86 6.02 -2.29
CA TRP A 282 11.43 5.87 -1.98
C TRP A 282 10.45 6.28 -3.10
N GLU A 283 9.94 5.28 -3.81
CA GLU A 283 8.69 5.37 -4.54
C GLU A 283 7.50 5.49 -3.58
N ARG A 284 6.56 6.37 -3.91
CA ARG A 284 5.28 6.47 -3.21
C ARG A 284 4.48 5.20 -3.43
N ALA A 285 3.96 4.63 -2.35
CA ALA A 285 2.96 3.58 -2.44
C ALA A 285 1.74 4.11 -3.22
N GLY A 286 1.37 3.39 -4.28
CA GLY A 286 0.21 3.69 -5.11
C GLY A 286 -1.09 3.16 -4.51
N LYS A 287 -2.17 3.26 -5.29
CA LYS A 287 -3.44 2.62 -4.97
C LYS A 287 -3.28 1.09 -4.97
N VAL A 288 -3.78 0.44 -3.92
CA VAL A 288 -3.77 -1.02 -3.79
C VAL A 288 -5.22 -1.52 -3.74
N THR A 289 -5.54 -2.53 -4.54
CA THR A 289 -6.83 -3.24 -4.48
C THR A 289 -6.56 -4.71 -4.15
N PHE A 290 -7.25 -5.25 -3.16
CA PHE A 290 -7.07 -6.61 -2.68
C PHE A 290 -8.42 -7.23 -2.29
N THR A 291 -8.56 -8.54 -2.45
CA THR A 291 -9.76 -9.27 -1.99
C THR A 291 -9.35 -10.25 -0.90
N ALA A 292 -9.79 -9.98 0.32
CA ALA A 292 -9.57 -10.83 1.48
C ALA A 292 -10.62 -11.93 1.56
N THR A 293 -10.17 -13.14 1.87
CA THR A 293 -10.99 -14.34 2.08
C THR A 293 -10.61 -15.02 3.40
N LEU A 294 -11.53 -15.82 3.96
CA LEU A 294 -11.25 -16.58 5.18
C LEU A 294 -10.06 -17.54 5.01
N HIS A 295 -9.99 -18.23 3.86
CA HIS A 295 -8.89 -19.14 3.54
C HIS A 295 -7.51 -18.46 3.62
N GLN A 296 -7.38 -17.26 3.06
CA GLN A 296 -6.12 -16.51 3.13
C GLN A 296 -5.75 -16.13 4.57
N ILE A 297 -6.74 -15.78 5.40
CA ILE A 297 -6.50 -15.49 6.81
C ILE A 297 -5.95 -16.72 7.52
N GLU A 298 -6.56 -17.89 7.30
CA GLU A 298 -6.13 -19.16 7.89
C GLU A 298 -4.71 -19.55 7.44
N GLU A 299 -4.39 -19.39 6.16
CA GLU A 299 -3.05 -19.66 5.63
C GLU A 299 -1.97 -18.70 6.17
N ASN A 300 -2.34 -17.44 6.43
CA ASN A 300 -1.36 -16.38 6.73
C ASN A 300 -1.26 -16.01 8.21
N GLN A 301 -2.17 -16.49 9.09
CA GLN A 301 -2.27 -16.06 10.49
C GLN A 301 -0.97 -16.18 11.30
N ASN A 302 -0.09 -17.11 10.92
CA ASN A 302 1.19 -17.37 11.60
C ASN A 302 2.43 -17.09 10.75
N LYS A 303 2.26 -16.54 9.54
CA LYS A 303 3.39 -16.24 8.67
C LYS A 303 4.18 -15.07 9.23
N LYS A 304 5.50 -15.24 9.27
CA LYS A 304 6.43 -14.16 9.64
C LYS A 304 6.68 -13.28 8.43
N ARG A 305 7.08 -12.03 8.69
CA ARG A 305 7.57 -11.14 7.65
C ARG A 305 8.75 -11.79 6.93
N PRO A 306 8.80 -11.80 5.59
CA PRO A 306 9.93 -12.29 4.80
C PRO A 306 11.27 -11.65 5.22
N CYS A 307 11.24 -10.35 5.51
CA CYS A 307 12.40 -9.62 5.99
C CYS A 307 11.99 -8.50 6.96
N ASN A 308 12.98 -7.78 7.50
CA ASN A 308 12.72 -6.57 8.26
C ASN A 308 12.42 -5.40 7.29
N GLN A 309 11.63 -4.42 7.73
CA GLN A 309 11.25 -3.28 6.87
C GLN A 309 12.44 -2.35 6.57
N PHE A 310 13.48 -2.34 7.40
CA PHE A 310 14.72 -1.63 7.11
C PHE A 310 15.44 -2.21 5.87
N THR A 311 15.30 -3.50 5.59
CA THR A 311 15.84 -4.13 4.37
C THR A 311 15.14 -3.59 3.12
N ILE A 312 13.86 -3.24 3.21
CA ILE A 312 13.07 -2.67 2.12
C ILE A 312 13.42 -1.19 1.93
N PHE A 313 13.36 -0.42 3.01
CA PHE A 313 13.41 1.05 2.93
C PHE A 313 14.80 1.64 3.18
N ARG A 314 15.73 0.90 3.80
CA ARG A 314 17.06 1.37 4.22
C ARG A 314 17.06 2.61 5.12
N ALA A 315 15.90 2.97 5.69
CA ALA A 315 15.77 3.95 6.75
C ALA A 315 14.76 3.53 7.80
N ALA A 316 14.94 4.09 9.00
CA ALA A 316 13.90 4.07 10.00
C ALA A 316 12.77 5.02 9.59
N CYS A 317 11.51 4.63 9.86
CA CYS A 317 10.37 5.48 9.56
C CYS A 317 10.48 6.87 10.25
N LYS A 318 11.03 6.90 11.47
CA LYS A 318 11.34 8.14 12.21
C LYS A 318 12.16 9.14 11.37
N ASP A 319 13.15 8.66 10.63
CA ASP A 319 14.03 9.54 9.83
C ASP A 319 13.29 10.15 8.64
N VAL A 320 12.34 9.41 8.06
CA VAL A 320 11.46 9.91 7.01
C VAL A 320 10.54 11.03 7.54
N PHE A 321 9.98 10.85 8.73
CA PHE A 321 9.21 11.91 9.39
C PHE A 321 10.06 13.17 9.64
N LYS A 322 11.29 13.03 10.14
CA LYS A 322 12.22 14.17 10.27
C LYS A 322 12.51 14.83 8.92
N ALA A 323 12.69 14.04 7.86
CA ALA A 323 12.96 14.51 6.51
C ALA A 323 11.83 15.39 5.96
N HIS A 324 10.60 15.13 6.39
CA HIS A 324 9.41 15.85 5.96
C HIS A 324 9.01 16.96 6.93
N GLY A 325 9.97 17.45 7.73
CA GLY A 325 9.80 18.61 8.59
C GLY A 325 8.92 18.33 9.79
N VAL A 326 8.80 17.07 10.23
CA VAL A 326 8.17 16.74 11.50
C VAL A 326 9.21 16.89 12.60
N GLU A 327 8.97 17.82 13.53
CA GLU A 327 9.81 17.95 14.71
C GLU A 327 9.59 16.73 15.61
N ILE A 328 10.67 15.98 15.86
CA ILE A 328 10.61 14.80 16.70
C ILE A 328 11.40 15.10 17.96
N ASP A 329 10.67 15.25 19.06
CA ASP A 329 11.24 15.47 20.39
C ASP A 329 12.36 14.46 20.68
N ALA A 330 13.37 14.89 21.44
CA ALA A 330 14.46 14.01 21.89
C ALA A 330 13.92 12.80 22.66
N GLU A 331 12.83 13.00 23.41
CA GLU A 331 12.14 11.93 24.16
C GLU A 331 11.27 11.03 23.28
N SER A 332 10.96 11.45 22.04
CA SER A 332 10.07 10.69 21.16
C SER A 332 10.68 9.35 20.74
N THR A 333 9.95 8.33 21.18
CA THR A 333 10.02 6.89 20.86
C THR A 333 10.34 6.59 19.38
N GLY A 334 11.39 5.85 19.00
CA GLY A 334 11.48 5.26 17.65
C GLY A 334 10.24 4.42 17.29
N HIS A 335 9.58 3.87 18.31
CA HIS A 335 8.31 3.14 18.22
C HIS A 335 7.09 4.03 17.89
N MET A 336 7.19 5.35 17.85
CA MET A 336 6.05 6.22 17.50
C MET A 336 5.80 6.30 16.00
N PHE A 337 6.76 5.82 15.18
CA PHE A 337 6.72 5.87 13.72
C PHE A 337 6.87 4.46 13.16
N HIS A 338 5.97 4.09 12.25
CA HIS A 338 5.85 2.74 11.73
C HIS A 338 5.87 2.74 10.21
N TRP A 339 6.56 1.75 9.66
CA TRP A 339 6.31 1.30 8.29
C TRP A 339 5.04 0.46 8.33
N THR A 340 3.96 1.02 7.80
CA THR A 340 2.60 0.48 7.91
C THR A 340 2.17 -0.15 6.61
N HIS A 341 1.73 -1.41 6.69
CA HIS A 341 1.14 -2.11 5.55
C HIS A 341 -0.17 -1.44 5.13
N LEU A 342 -0.36 -1.26 3.82
CA LEU A 342 -1.66 -0.83 3.28
C LEU A 342 -2.69 -1.96 3.39
N ILE A 343 -2.26 -3.20 3.17
CA ILE A 343 -3.03 -4.42 3.42
C ILE A 343 -2.24 -5.29 4.38
N ALA A 344 -2.84 -5.70 5.49
CA ALA A 344 -2.19 -6.52 6.50
C ALA A 344 -1.61 -7.82 5.90
N LEU A 345 -0.42 -8.22 6.37
CA LEU A 345 0.20 -9.48 5.93
C LEU A 345 -0.68 -10.70 6.23
N PHE A 346 -1.38 -10.70 7.38
CA PHE A 346 -2.25 -11.82 7.74
C PHE A 346 -3.52 -11.87 6.89
N LEU A 347 -3.90 -10.78 6.23
CA LEU A 347 -4.97 -10.77 5.22
C LEU A 347 -4.47 -11.26 3.86
N GLY A 348 -3.16 -11.37 3.65
CA GLY A 348 -2.53 -11.73 2.38
C GLY A 348 -1.88 -10.55 1.64
N GLY A 349 -1.70 -9.40 2.31
CA GLY A 349 -0.98 -8.26 1.74
C GLY A 349 0.50 -8.55 1.46
N GLU A 350 1.09 -7.82 0.53
CA GLU A 350 2.49 -7.99 0.13
C GLU A 350 3.46 -7.29 1.10
N HIS A 351 4.70 -7.80 1.18
CA HIS A 351 5.76 -7.24 2.03
C HIS A 351 6.81 -6.49 1.20
N ASP A 352 6.41 -5.38 0.59
CA ASP A 352 7.29 -4.57 -0.24
C ASP A 352 6.97 -3.06 -0.17
N GLN A 353 7.75 -2.29 -0.92
CA GLN A 353 7.72 -0.84 -0.94
C GLN A 353 6.41 -0.23 -1.47
N GLN A 354 5.72 -0.91 -2.39
CA GLN A 354 4.44 -0.42 -2.94
C GLN A 354 3.27 -0.74 -1.99
N SER A 355 3.44 -1.71 -1.10
CA SER A 355 2.42 -2.16 -0.15
C SER A 355 2.62 -1.61 1.27
N ILE A 356 3.64 -0.77 1.50
CA ILE A 356 3.98 -0.23 2.81
C ILE A 356 4.22 1.28 2.71
N THR A 357 3.69 2.03 3.67
CA THR A 357 3.84 3.49 3.74
C THR A 357 4.31 3.95 5.12
N ALA A 358 4.85 5.16 5.20
CA ALA A 358 5.21 5.77 6.47
C ALA A 358 3.94 6.28 7.19
N ALA A 359 3.75 5.86 8.43
CA ALA A 359 2.66 6.34 9.28
C ALA A 359 3.10 6.40 10.75
N THR A 360 2.33 7.10 11.56
CA THR A 360 2.48 7.09 13.02
C THR A 360 1.95 5.78 13.60
N ARG A 361 2.39 5.43 14.82
CA ARG A 361 1.90 4.27 15.57
C ARG A 361 0.38 4.29 15.75
N ALA A 362 -0.18 5.45 16.06
CA ALA A 362 -1.62 5.60 16.26
C ALA A 362 -2.40 5.38 14.96
N ALA A 363 -1.93 5.91 13.82
CA ALA A 363 -2.52 5.60 12.52
C ALA A 363 -2.44 4.11 12.18
N ASN A 364 -1.30 3.46 12.42
CA ASN A 364 -1.14 2.01 12.22
C ASN A 364 -2.14 1.20 13.06
N LEU A 365 -2.35 1.60 14.32
CA LEU A 365 -3.30 0.93 15.21
C LEU A 365 -4.76 1.17 14.77
N ASN A 366 -5.08 2.37 14.28
CA ASN A 366 -6.40 2.65 13.71
C ASN A 366 -6.70 1.77 12.49
N ILE A 367 -5.70 1.50 11.64
CA ILE A 367 -5.85 0.58 10.51
C ILE A 367 -6.09 -0.84 11.03
N LEU A 368 -5.25 -1.33 11.95
CA LEU A 368 -5.41 -2.64 12.55
C LEU A 368 -6.80 -2.84 13.17
N GLU A 369 -7.27 -1.87 13.94
CA GLU A 369 -8.51 -2.00 14.71
C GLU A 369 -9.78 -1.78 13.87
N ALA A 370 -9.81 -0.75 13.02
CA ALA A 370 -11.00 -0.38 12.27
C ALA A 370 -11.14 -1.10 10.92
N ILE A 371 -10.02 -1.58 10.35
CA ILE A 371 -9.99 -2.19 9.02
C ILE A 371 -9.66 -3.67 9.12
N GLU A 372 -8.49 -3.99 9.67
CA GLU A 372 -7.94 -5.35 9.56
C GLU A 372 -8.70 -6.34 10.46
N ASN A 373 -8.91 -5.97 11.73
CA ASN A 373 -9.68 -6.78 12.68
C ASN A 373 -11.15 -6.85 12.29
N ASP A 374 -11.75 -5.73 11.87
CA ASP A 374 -13.14 -5.71 11.41
C ASP A 374 -13.36 -6.63 10.19
N THR A 375 -12.47 -6.58 9.19
CA THR A 375 -12.50 -7.48 8.04
C THR A 375 -12.38 -8.95 8.48
N ALA A 376 -11.42 -9.23 9.36
CA ALA A 376 -11.21 -10.60 9.86
C ALA A 376 -12.39 -11.11 10.69
N GLU A 377 -13.04 -10.26 11.49
CA GLU A 377 -14.25 -10.60 12.22
C GLU A 377 -15.40 -10.89 11.25
N LYS A 378 -15.64 -10.04 10.26
CA LYS A 378 -16.70 -10.25 9.24
C LYS A 378 -16.53 -11.56 8.49
N LEU A 379 -15.31 -11.89 8.05
CA LEU A 379 -15.03 -13.13 7.31
C LEU A 379 -15.13 -14.40 8.19
N LYS A 380 -15.03 -14.27 9.51
CA LYS A 380 -15.14 -15.39 10.46
C LYS A 380 -16.57 -15.59 10.98
N GLN A 381 -17.43 -14.59 10.85
CA GLN A 381 -18.81 -14.69 11.26
C GLN A 381 -19.54 -15.70 10.37
N GLN A 382 -20.34 -16.57 11.00
CA GLN A 382 -21.18 -17.52 10.27
C GLN A 382 -22.41 -16.84 9.66
N TRP A 383 -22.95 -15.83 10.36
CA TRP A 383 -24.11 -15.06 9.92
C TRP A 383 -23.95 -13.58 10.28
N PRO A 384 -24.21 -12.65 9.32
CA PRO A 384 -24.42 -12.93 7.90
C PRO A 384 -23.18 -13.56 7.25
N ASN A 385 -23.36 -14.43 6.26
CA ASN A 385 -22.25 -15.08 5.58
C ASN A 385 -21.57 -14.09 4.63
N VAL A 386 -20.27 -13.86 4.82
CA VAL A 386 -19.45 -12.96 3.98
C VAL A 386 -18.33 -13.78 3.36
N PRO A 387 -18.39 -14.12 2.05
CA PRO A 387 -17.39 -14.97 1.42
C PRO A 387 -16.05 -14.26 1.22
N SER A 388 -16.09 -12.96 0.95
CA SER A 388 -14.90 -12.14 0.72
C SER A 388 -15.18 -10.67 0.99
N VAL A 389 -14.13 -9.93 1.31
CA VAL A 389 -14.17 -8.46 1.43
C VAL A 389 -13.14 -7.89 0.46
N ARG A 390 -13.60 -7.08 -0.49
CA ARG A 390 -12.73 -6.28 -1.35
C ARG A 390 -12.31 -5.03 -0.59
N ILE A 391 -11.00 -4.83 -0.50
CA ILE A 391 -10.36 -3.70 0.16
C ILE A 391 -9.62 -2.91 -0.90
N GLU A 392 -9.94 -1.63 -1.03
CA GLU A 392 -9.20 -0.67 -1.83
C GLU A 392 -8.60 0.39 -0.92
N VAL A 393 -7.31 0.65 -1.06
CA VAL A 393 -6.58 1.64 -0.26
C VAL A 393 -5.91 2.63 -1.19
N THR A 394 -6.27 3.91 -1.03
CA THR A 394 -5.70 5.01 -1.80
C THR A 394 -4.93 5.96 -0.87
N PRO A 395 -3.59 5.97 -0.94
CA PRO A 395 -2.79 6.96 -0.23
C PRO A 395 -2.84 8.33 -0.93
N HIS A 396 -3.19 9.38 -0.18
CA HIS A 396 -3.24 10.75 -0.69
C HIS A 396 -2.05 11.55 -0.18
N TYR A 397 -1.18 11.96 -1.12
CA TYR A 397 0.01 12.75 -0.84
C TYR A 397 -0.24 14.23 -1.14
N GLN A 398 0.39 15.10 -0.36
CA GLN A 398 0.45 16.52 -0.67
C GLN A 398 1.75 16.82 -1.41
N GLN A 399 1.66 17.48 -2.57
CA GLN A 399 2.80 17.90 -3.40
C GLN A 399 3.78 16.75 -3.64
N ASP A 400 5.02 16.87 -3.14
CA ASP A 400 6.12 15.92 -3.27
C ASP A 400 6.50 15.24 -1.94
N ASN A 401 5.59 15.18 -0.97
CA ASN A 401 5.80 14.45 0.29
C ASN A 401 5.80 12.93 0.13
N LEU A 402 6.64 12.21 0.86
CA LEU A 402 6.69 10.73 0.84
C LEU A 402 5.80 10.10 1.90
N ILE A 403 5.27 10.92 2.80
CA ILE A 403 4.30 10.52 3.83
C ILE A 403 2.91 10.92 3.32
N PRO A 404 1.96 9.98 3.18
CA PRO A 404 0.60 10.32 2.81
C PRO A 404 -0.04 11.14 3.93
N GLN A 405 -0.88 12.11 3.59
CA GLN A 405 -1.65 12.86 4.56
C GLN A 405 -2.86 12.05 5.04
N THR A 406 -3.54 11.40 4.09
CA THR A 406 -4.71 10.56 4.36
C THR A 406 -4.57 9.23 3.63
N LEU A 407 -4.95 8.15 4.30
CA LEU A 407 -5.17 6.84 3.74
C LEU A 407 -6.68 6.63 3.66
N HIS A 408 -7.20 6.55 2.43
CA HIS A 408 -8.61 6.28 2.17
C HIS A 408 -8.80 4.79 1.92
N PHE A 409 -9.51 4.14 2.83
CA PHE A 409 -9.89 2.73 2.71
C PHE A 409 -11.34 2.65 2.26
N MET A 410 -11.61 1.88 1.22
CA MET A 410 -12.95 1.51 0.78
C MET A 410 -13.07 -0.01 0.87
N LEU A 411 -14.00 -0.48 1.70
CA LEU A 411 -14.29 -1.89 1.91
C LEU A 411 -15.64 -2.18 1.30
N SER A 412 -15.72 -3.18 0.41
CA SER A 412 -16.98 -3.64 -0.17
C SER A 412 -17.08 -5.15 -0.11
N TRP A 413 -18.29 -5.64 0.19
CA TRP A 413 -18.57 -7.06 0.29
C TRP A 413 -20.03 -7.35 -0.08
N THR A 414 -20.32 -8.62 -0.28
CA THR A 414 -21.68 -9.12 -0.33
C THR A 414 -21.92 -9.94 0.92
N GLU A 415 -23.05 -9.72 1.60
CA GLU A 415 -23.44 -10.51 2.76
C GLU A 415 -24.76 -11.21 2.50
N THR A 416 -24.85 -12.48 2.88
CA THR A 416 -26.08 -13.27 2.81
C THR A 416 -26.63 -13.49 4.21
N ASN A 417 -27.85 -13.02 4.47
CA ASN A 417 -28.48 -13.19 5.79
C ASN A 417 -29.08 -14.60 5.97
N SER A 418 -29.58 -14.88 7.17
CA SER A 418 -30.20 -16.19 7.53
C SER A 418 -31.43 -16.55 6.69
N HIS A 419 -32.01 -15.60 5.97
CA HIS A 419 -33.16 -15.79 5.08
C HIS A 419 -32.74 -16.02 3.62
N GLY A 420 -31.44 -16.10 3.33
CA GLY A 420 -30.89 -16.29 1.98
C GLY A 420 -30.85 -15.02 1.13
N VAL A 421 -31.21 -13.87 1.69
CA VAL A 421 -31.14 -12.58 0.99
C VAL A 421 -29.68 -12.13 0.93
N THR A 422 -29.21 -11.84 -0.28
CA THR A 422 -27.84 -11.36 -0.52
C THR A 422 -27.85 -9.88 -0.85
N VAL A 423 -27.02 -9.10 -0.15
CA VAL A 423 -26.96 -7.64 -0.31
C VAL A 423 -25.52 -7.18 -0.44
N ALA A 424 -25.29 -6.26 -1.37
CA ALA A 424 -24.00 -5.59 -1.52
C ALA A 424 -23.88 -4.48 -0.46
N ARG A 425 -22.69 -4.35 0.12
CA ARG A 425 -22.38 -3.37 1.16
C ARG A 425 -21.09 -2.67 0.82
N GLN A 426 -21.00 -1.40 1.20
CA GLN A 426 -19.78 -0.63 1.12
C GLN A 426 -19.63 0.29 2.34
N LYS A 427 -18.40 0.39 2.84
CA LYS A 427 -18.00 1.40 3.82
C LYS A 427 -16.63 1.97 3.52
N GLU A 428 -16.36 3.14 4.06
CA GLU A 428 -15.12 3.87 3.84
C GLU A 428 -14.57 4.43 5.15
N HIS A 429 -13.24 4.37 5.30
CA HIS A 429 -12.51 4.95 6.41
C HIS A 429 -11.46 5.93 5.89
N PHE A 430 -11.29 7.04 6.63
CA PHE A 430 -10.36 8.10 6.31
C PHE A 430 -9.37 8.27 7.47
N ILE A 431 -8.19 7.66 7.31
CA ILE A 431 -7.17 7.60 8.36
C ILE A 431 -6.06 8.60 8.03
N ASN A 432 -5.84 9.57 8.92
CA ASN A 432 -4.69 10.47 8.82
C ASN A 432 -3.43 9.70 9.21
N ALA A 433 -2.47 9.55 8.29
CA ALA A 433 -1.26 8.77 8.53
C ALA A 433 -0.34 9.41 9.57
N CYS A 434 -0.43 10.73 9.73
CA CYS A 434 0.30 11.52 10.72
C CYS A 434 -0.48 11.69 12.05
N SER A 435 -1.62 11.01 12.22
CA SER A 435 -2.43 11.14 13.45
C SER A 435 -1.77 10.49 14.65
N HIS A 436 -1.49 11.26 15.69
CA HIS A 436 -1.11 10.72 17.01
C HIS A 436 -2.31 10.27 17.85
N GLN A 437 -3.53 10.43 17.32
CA GLN A 437 -4.76 10.03 18.01
C GLN A 437 -5.23 8.66 17.51
N ARG A 438 -5.43 7.75 18.47
CA ARG A 438 -6.10 6.47 18.24
C ARG A 438 -7.61 6.62 18.29
N TYR A 439 -8.31 5.73 17.60
CA TYR A 439 -9.71 5.47 17.87
C TYR A 439 -9.83 4.82 19.25
N ASN A 440 -10.74 5.35 20.06
CA ASN A 440 -11.03 4.77 21.35
C ASN A 440 -12.12 3.70 21.19
N ARG A 441 -12.38 2.92 22.25
CA ARG A 441 -13.35 1.83 22.19
C ARG A 441 -14.74 2.31 21.80
N ALA A 442 -15.18 3.44 22.34
CA ALA A 442 -16.50 4.02 22.04
C ALA A 442 -16.66 4.35 20.54
N MET A 443 -15.59 4.82 19.88
CA MET A 443 -15.60 5.07 18.44
C MET A 443 -15.66 3.77 17.63
N LEU A 444 -14.86 2.77 17.99
CA LEU A 444 -14.87 1.46 17.31
C LEU A 444 -16.23 0.76 17.47
N ASP A 445 -16.81 0.80 18.68
CA ASP A 445 -18.14 0.27 18.96
C ASP A 445 -19.21 1.00 18.15
N THR A 446 -19.06 2.32 17.93
CA THR A 446 -19.96 3.10 17.07
C THR A 446 -19.93 2.60 15.62
N PHE A 447 -18.75 2.32 15.07
CA PHE A 447 -18.64 1.76 13.71
C PHE A 447 -19.34 0.41 13.60
N LYS A 448 -19.11 -0.48 14.57
CA LYS A 448 -19.76 -1.81 14.61
C LYS A 448 -21.28 -1.71 14.75
N THR A 449 -21.77 -0.84 15.65
CA THR A 449 -23.20 -0.62 15.84
C THR A 449 -23.86 -0.05 14.59
N LEU A 450 -23.22 0.89 13.89
CA LEU A 450 -23.76 1.44 12.65
C LEU A 450 -23.87 0.36 11.56
N ASP A 451 -22.85 -0.49 11.41
CA ASP A 451 -22.90 -1.63 10.48
C ASP A 451 -24.07 -2.57 10.79
N GLN A 452 -24.27 -2.92 12.06
CA GLN A 452 -25.37 -3.78 12.52
C GLN A 452 -26.74 -3.19 12.20
N LEU A 453 -26.96 -1.91 12.58
CA LEU A 453 -28.23 -1.23 12.35
C LEU A 453 -28.58 -1.14 10.86
N GLU A 454 -27.59 -0.96 9.99
CA GLU A 454 -27.82 -0.97 8.55
C GLU A 454 -28.18 -2.37 8.03
N THR A 455 -27.55 -3.43 8.54
CA THR A 455 -27.87 -4.81 8.15
C THR A 455 -29.28 -5.19 8.62
N GLU A 456 -29.69 -4.76 9.81
CA GLU A 456 -31.05 -4.93 10.33
C GLU A 456 -32.08 -4.17 9.49
N ARG A 457 -31.79 -2.90 9.14
CA ARG A 457 -32.66 -2.09 8.29
C ARG A 457 -32.90 -2.75 6.93
N ILE A 458 -31.84 -3.19 6.27
CA ILE A 458 -31.94 -3.84 4.97
C ILE A 458 -32.75 -5.14 5.08
N SER A 459 -32.50 -5.95 6.11
CA SER A 459 -33.25 -7.18 6.32
C SER A 459 -34.75 -6.89 6.50
N SER A 460 -35.12 -5.84 7.25
CA SER A 460 -36.52 -5.44 7.44
C SER A 460 -37.21 -4.95 6.15
N LEU A 461 -36.47 -4.29 5.26
CA LEU A 461 -36.98 -3.78 3.99
C LEU A 461 -37.19 -4.87 2.93
N VAL A 462 -36.48 -6.00 3.03
CA VAL A 462 -36.64 -7.13 2.09
C VAL A 462 -37.72 -8.11 2.57
N THR A 463 -38.04 -8.13 3.86
CA THR A 463 -39.10 -8.98 4.43
C THR A 463 -40.49 -8.33 4.44
N ALA A 464 -40.57 -7.01 4.28
CA ALA A 464 -41.82 -6.24 4.17
C ALA A 464 -42.24 -6.12 2.71
#